data_AF-A0A838JTB0-F1
#
_entry.id   AF-A0A838JTB0-F1
#
_cell.length_a   1.000
_cell.length_b   1.000
_cell.length_c   1.000
_cell.angle_alpha   90.00
_cell.angle_beta   90.00
_cell.angle_gamma   90.00
#
_symmetry.space_group_name_H-M   'P 1'
#
loop_
_entity.id
_entity.type
_entity.pdbx_description
1 polymer ?
#
loop_
_entity_poly.entity_id
_entity_poly.type
_entity_poly.pdbx_seq_one_letter_code
_entity_poly.pdbx_strand_id
1 'polypeptide(L)'
;MIFYAAMALFLANFALGLMVQFRVVDTKPFRWLHHALFFAAFASAILAAGVGFLQGAPYRWVLLPVLGLFAVLPRIRAGTPGHAALASGALILYLTGFVWML
;
A
#
# COMPACT_ATOMS: atom_id res chain seq x y z
N MET A 1 -4.21 10.53 -12.18
CA MET A 1 -2.76 10.27 -12.24
C MET A 1 -2.16 9.92 -10.88
N ILE A 2 -2.26 10.78 -9.86
CA ILE A 2 -1.58 10.55 -8.56
C ILE A 2 -2.06 9.28 -7.81
N PHE A 3 -3.36 8.97 -7.87
CA PHE A 3 -3.91 7.72 -7.32
C PHE A 3 -3.27 6.48 -7.95
N TYR A 4 -3.15 6.44 -9.28
CA TYR A 4 -2.55 5.31 -9.99
C TYR A 4 -1.07 5.14 -9.67
N ALA A 5 -0.32 6.24 -9.49
CA ALA A 5 1.07 6.18 -9.05
C ALA A 5 1.18 5.58 -7.63
N ALA A 6 0.31 6.02 -6.70
CA ALA A 6 0.27 5.45 -5.36
C ALA A 6 -0.10 3.96 -5.38
N MET A 7 -1.09 3.58 -6.19
CA MET A 7 -1.50 2.18 -6.37
C MET A 7 -0.37 1.33 -6.96
N ALA A 8 0.35 1.83 -7.97
CA ALA A 8 1.47 1.11 -8.58
C ALA A 8 2.61 0.86 -7.58
N LEU A 9 2.99 1.87 -6.79
CA LEU A 9 4.00 1.73 -5.74
C LEU A 9 3.55 0.73 -4.66
N PHE A 10 2.29 0.79 -4.25
CA PHE A 10 1.71 -0.19 -3.33
C PHE A 10 1.75 -1.61 -3.92
N LEU A 11 1.33 -1.80 -5.17
CA LEU A 11 1.32 -3.10 -5.82
C LEU A 11 2.73 -3.68 -5.99
N ALA A 12 3.72 -2.85 -6.32
CA ALA A 12 5.12 -3.28 -6.34
C ALA A 12 5.60 -3.76 -4.97
N ASN A 13 5.28 -3.01 -3.91
CA ASN A 13 5.59 -3.40 -2.54
C ASN A 13 4.86 -4.68 -2.10
N PHE A 14 3.58 -4.80 -2.45
CA PHE A 14 2.74 -5.96 -2.13
C PHE A 14 3.24 -7.21 -2.84
N ALA A 15 3.56 -7.13 -4.14
CA ALA A 15 4.10 -8.22 -4.91
C ALA A 15 5.45 -8.71 -4.34
N LEU A 16 6.34 -7.78 -3.97
CA LEU A 16 7.57 -8.14 -3.26
C LEU A 16 7.27 -8.84 -1.92
N GLY A 17 6.28 -8.37 -1.18
CA GLY A 17 5.80 -9.00 0.05
C GLY A 17 5.31 -10.43 -0.17
N LEU A 18 4.55 -10.70 -1.23
CA LEU A 18 4.12 -12.05 -1.60
C LEU A 18 5.31 -12.95 -1.95
N MET A 19 6.26 -12.47 -2.76
CA MET A 19 7.46 -13.23 -3.11
C MET A 19 8.26 -13.62 -1.87
N VAL A 20 8.35 -12.73 -0.87
CA VAL A 20 9.00 -13.03 0.42
C VAL A 20 8.18 -14.03 1.24
N GLN A 21 6.87 -13.81 1.37
CA GLN A 21 5.96 -14.67 2.14
C GLN A 21 5.97 -16.11 1.65
N PHE A 22 5.99 -16.31 0.34
CA PHE A 22 6.04 -17.63 -0.31
C PHE A 22 7.46 -18.14 -0.55
N ARG A 23 8.50 -17.46 -0.01
CA ARG A 23 9.91 -17.84 -0.11
C ARG A 23 10.44 -17.96 -1.55
N VAL A 24 9.83 -17.24 -2.48
CA VAL A 24 10.32 -17.10 -3.86
C VAL A 24 11.57 -16.22 -3.89
N VAL A 25 11.63 -15.21 -3.03
CA VAL A 25 12.74 -14.25 -2.93
C VAL A 25 13.16 -14.09 -1.47
N ASP A 26 14.45 -14.21 -1.19
CA ASP A 26 15.02 -13.80 0.09
C ASP A 26 15.49 -12.34 0.00
N THR A 27 14.79 -11.44 0.68
CA THR A 27 15.11 -10.02 0.73
C THR A 27 16.07 -9.66 1.86
N LYS A 28 16.58 -10.61 2.67
CA LYS A 28 17.53 -10.32 3.76
C LYS A 28 18.67 -9.36 3.38
N PRO A 29 19.33 -9.49 2.20
CA PRO A 29 20.41 -8.58 1.81
C PRO A 29 19.93 -7.17 1.42
N PHE A 30 18.65 -7.02 1.07
CA PHE A 30 18.08 -5.78 0.52
C PHE A 30 16.72 -5.41 1.14
N ARG A 31 16.55 -5.66 2.45
CA ARG A 31 15.35 -5.29 3.22
C ARG A 31 15.02 -3.80 3.10
N TRP A 32 16.06 -2.98 2.91
CA TRP A 32 15.93 -1.54 2.67
C TRP A 32 15.05 -1.23 1.46
N LEU A 33 15.06 -2.05 0.40
CA LEU A 33 14.25 -1.84 -0.80
C LEU A 33 12.77 -1.97 -0.50
N HIS A 34 12.38 -3.02 0.25
CA HIS A 34 11.00 -3.20 0.69
C HIS A 34 10.53 -2.03 1.56
N HIS A 35 11.38 -1.57 2.49
CA HIS A 35 11.05 -0.39 3.30
C HIS A 35 10.97 0.89 2.46
N ALA A 36 11.87 1.11 1.51
CA ALA A 36 11.84 2.25 0.61
C ALA A 36 10.57 2.27 -0.25
N LEU A 37 10.18 1.12 -0.81
CA LEU A 37 8.93 0.95 -1.54
C LEU A 37 7.72 1.20 -0.64
N PHE A 38 7.73 0.70 0.59
CA PHE A 38 6.66 0.96 1.56
C PHE A 38 6.53 2.45 1.87
N PHE A 39 7.63 3.16 2.16
CA PHE A 39 7.58 4.61 2.42
C PHE A 39 7.15 5.40 1.17
N ALA A 40 7.58 4.99 -0.02
CA ALA A 40 7.13 5.60 -1.27
C ALA A 40 5.61 5.40 -1.48
N ALA A 41 5.10 4.19 -1.24
CA ALA A 41 3.67 3.90 -1.28
C ALA A 41 2.89 4.71 -0.23
N PHE A 42 3.41 4.84 1.00
CA PHE A 42 2.78 5.61 2.05
C PHE A 42 2.76 7.11 1.70
N ALA A 43 3.90 7.70 1.36
CA ALA A 43 3.97 9.12 1.00
C ALA A 43 3.08 9.44 -0.21
N SER A 44 3.09 8.61 -1.25
CA SER A 44 2.21 8.79 -2.40
C SER A 44 0.72 8.62 -2.06
N ALA A 45 0.36 7.73 -1.13
CA ALA A 45 -1.01 7.62 -0.62
C ALA A 45 -1.44 8.87 0.14
N ILE A 46 -0.56 9.47 0.96
CA ILE A 46 -0.83 10.75 1.65
C ILE A 46 -1.08 11.86 0.63
N LEU A 47 -0.19 11.99 -0.35
CA LEU A 47 -0.31 13.00 -1.40
C LEU A 47 -1.57 12.77 -2.25
N ALA A 48 -1.86 11.53 -2.62
CA ALA A 48 -3.07 11.18 -3.37
C ALA A 48 -4.32 11.51 -2.56
N ALA A 49 -4.37 11.18 -1.27
CA ALA A 49 -5.50 11.55 -0.41
C ALA A 49 -5.68 13.06 -0.37
N GLY A 50 -4.60 13.83 -0.11
CA GLY A 50 -4.63 15.29 -0.09
C GLY A 50 -5.15 15.89 -1.40
N VAL A 51 -4.58 15.48 -2.54
CA VAL A 51 -5.04 15.91 -3.87
C VAL A 51 -6.49 15.49 -4.12
N GLY A 52 -6.87 14.28 -3.71
CA GLY A 52 -8.23 13.76 -3.85
C GLY A 52 -9.24 14.60 -3.08
N PHE A 53 -8.91 15.06 -1.87
CA PHE A 53 -9.77 15.99 -1.12
C PHE A 53 -9.84 17.37 -1.78
N LEU A 54 -8.72 17.93 -2.23
CA LEU A 54 -8.66 19.22 -2.92
C LEU A 54 -9.47 19.23 -4.23
N GLN A 55 -9.50 18.11 -4.95
CA GLN A 55 -10.17 17.99 -6.25
C GLN A 55 -11.58 17.38 -6.15
N GLY A 56 -12.02 16.99 -4.95
CA GLY A 56 -13.29 16.28 -4.77
C GLY A 56 -13.33 14.89 -5.42
N ALA A 57 -12.19 14.24 -5.58
CA ALA A 57 -12.08 12.99 -6.32
C ALA A 57 -12.82 11.81 -5.65
N PRO A 58 -13.36 10.86 -6.42
CA PRO A 58 -14.10 9.71 -5.88
C PRO A 58 -13.32 8.88 -4.85
N TYR A 59 -12.02 8.64 -5.10
CA TYR A 59 -11.17 7.79 -4.28
C TYR A 59 -10.75 8.38 -2.93
N ARG A 60 -11.04 9.67 -2.66
CA ARG A 60 -10.50 10.41 -1.50
C ARG A 60 -10.78 9.75 -0.15
N TRP A 61 -11.99 9.21 0.01
CA TRP A 61 -12.43 8.58 1.25
C TRP A 61 -11.82 7.20 1.46
N VAL A 62 -11.58 6.47 0.36
CA VAL A 62 -11.02 5.11 0.40
C VAL A 62 -9.55 5.12 0.82
N LEU A 63 -8.81 6.21 0.54
CA LEU A 63 -7.41 6.32 0.96
C LEU A 63 -7.24 6.56 2.46
N LEU A 64 -8.23 7.09 3.18
CA LEU A 64 -8.12 7.30 4.63
C LEU A 64 -7.89 5.99 5.41
N PRO A 65 -8.70 4.93 5.25
CA PRO A 65 -8.42 3.66 5.90
C PRO A 65 -7.13 3.01 5.40
N VAL A 66 -6.70 3.21 4.14
CA VAL A 66 -5.38 2.75 3.66
C VAL A 66 -4.25 3.35 4.48
N LEU A 67 -4.29 4.67 4.73
CA LEU A 67 -3.30 5.36 5.57
C LEU A 67 -3.31 4.83 7.01
N GLY A 68 -4.51 4.52 7.55
CA GLY A 68 -4.65 3.86 8.85
C GLY A 68 -3.96 2.50 8.89
N LEU A 69 -4.20 1.64 7.89
CA LEU A 69 -3.55 0.33 7.78
C LEU A 69 -2.03 0.45 7.65
N PHE A 70 -1.55 1.40 6.83
CA PHE A 70 -0.12 1.66 6.69
C PHE A 70 0.52 2.15 7.99
N ALA A 71 -0.18 2.96 8.79
CA ALA A 71 0.32 3.38 10.10
C ALA A 71 0.44 2.21 11.08
N VAL A 72 -0.45 1.21 11.00
CA VAL A 72 -0.43 0.02 11.87
C VAL A 72 0.59 -1.02 11.40
N LEU A 73 0.80 -1.17 10.09
CA LEU A 73 1.62 -2.22 9.47
C LEU A 73 3.01 -2.43 10.12
N PRO A 74 3.79 -1.37 10.44
CA PRO A 74 5.11 -1.52 11.06
C PRO A 74 5.08 -2.10 12.49
N ARG A 75 3.93 -2.04 13.16
CA ARG A 75 3.74 -2.62 14.51
C ARG A 75 3.51 -4.12 14.47
N ILE A 76 3.21 -4.69 13.30
CA ILE A 76 2.99 -6.12 13.12
C ILE A 76 4.22 -6.75 12.48
N ARG A 77 4.73 -7.81 13.12
CA ARG A 77 5.90 -8.55 12.65
C ARG A 77 5.70 -8.99 11.18
N ALA A 78 6.63 -8.58 10.32
CA ALA A 78 6.66 -9.02 8.93
C ALA A 78 6.73 -10.56 8.81
N GLY A 79 6.11 -11.11 7.76
CA GLY A 79 6.04 -12.56 7.52
C GLY A 79 4.91 -13.28 8.27
N THR A 80 4.19 -12.61 9.15
CA THR A 80 3.08 -13.21 9.91
C THR A 80 1.74 -13.10 9.18
N PRO A 81 0.75 -13.97 9.49
CA PRO A 81 -0.60 -13.84 8.94
C PRO A 81 -1.25 -12.48 9.21
N GLY A 82 -0.99 -11.88 10.38
CA GLY A 82 -1.51 -10.53 10.71
C GLY A 82 -0.96 -9.45 9.79
N HIS A 83 0.33 -9.51 9.45
CA HIS A 83 0.94 -8.56 8.51
C HIS A 83 0.37 -8.73 7.10
N ALA A 84 0.21 -9.98 6.65
CA ALA A 84 -0.41 -10.29 5.37
C ALA A 84 -1.88 -9.81 5.32
N ALA A 85 -2.64 -9.99 6.40
CA ALA A 85 -4.03 -9.55 6.48
C ALA A 85 -4.16 -8.02 6.33
N LEU A 86 -3.32 -7.24 7.00
CA LEU A 86 -3.33 -5.77 6.86
C LEU A 86 -2.95 -5.32 5.45
N ALA A 87 -1.93 -5.94 4.85
CA ALA A 87 -1.52 -5.63 3.48
C ALA A 87 -2.62 -5.98 2.46
N SER A 88 -3.29 -7.12 2.62
CA SER A 88 -4.43 -7.52 1.78
C SER A 88 -5.64 -6.62 1.99
N GLY A 89 -5.89 -6.13 3.20
CA GLY A 89 -6.91 -5.13 3.47
C GLY A 89 -6.66 -3.83 2.69
N ALA A 90 -5.41 -3.37 2.66
CA ALA A 90 -5.02 -2.21 1.85
C ALA A 90 -5.21 -2.49 0.34
N LEU A 91 -4.91 -3.70 -0.13
CA LEU A 91 -5.16 -4.11 -1.52
C LEU A 91 -6.63 -4.00 -1.89
N ILE A 92 -7.53 -4.56 -1.06
CA ILE A 92 -8.98 -4.47 -1.30
C ILE A 92 -9.41 -3.02 -1.43
N LEU A 93 -8.95 -2.14 -0.52
CA LEU A 93 -9.27 -0.71 -0.57
C LEU A 93 -8.75 -0.05 -1.86
N TYR A 94 -7.50 -0.31 -2.27
CA TYR A 94 -7.00 0.21 -3.55
C TYR A 94 -7.85 -0.26 -4.74
N LEU A 95 -8.26 -1.53 -4.77
CA LEU A 95 -9.12 -2.07 -5.82
C LEU A 95 -10.52 -1.42 -5.79
N THR A 96 -11.11 -1.22 -4.61
CA THR A 96 -12.37 -0.48 -4.46
C THR A 96 -12.25 0.94 -5.00
N GLY A 97 -11.18 1.64 -4.65
CA GLY A 97 -10.91 2.99 -5.16
C GLY A 97 -10.74 3.01 -6.67
N PHE A 98 -10.05 2.01 -7.24
CA PHE A 98 -9.88 1.86 -8.69
C PHE A 98 -11.21 1.65 -9.41
N VAL A 99 -12.05 0.73 -8.92
CA VAL A 99 -13.38 0.45 -9.50
C VAL A 99 -14.27 1.68 -9.45
N TRP A 100 -14.20 2.48 -8.38
CA TRP A 100 -14.98 3.71 -8.25
C TRP A 100 -14.54 4.83 -9.20
N MET A 101 -13.40 4.67 -9.86
CA MET A 101 -12.85 5.64 -10.82
C MET A 101 -13.07 5.25 -12.27
N LEU A 102 -13.62 4.05 -12.54
CA LEU A 102 -14.06 3.63 -13.88
C LEU A 102 -15.39 4.28 -14.25
#